data_AF-A0A3N7IY24-F1
#
_entry.id   AF-A0A3N7IY24-F1
#
_cell.length_a   1.000
_cell.length_b   1.000
_cell.length_c   1.000
_cell.angle_alpha   90.00
_cell.angle_beta   90.00
_cell.angle_gamma   90.00
#
_symmetry.space_group_name_H-M   'P 1'
#
loop_
_entity.id
_entity.type
_entity.pdbx_description
1 polymer ?
#
loop_
_entity_poly.entity_id
_entity_poly.type
_entity_poly.pdbx_seq_one_letter_code
_entity_poly.pdbx_strand_id
1 'polypeptide(L)' 'MSDTLEATKRELEEAGIKYTVESGKRHYKVRFTVRGRGCMVTCSRTSSDHRAALNARLQVRREIRKALSD' A
#
# COMPACT_ATOMS: atom_id res chain seq x y z
N MET A 1 2.38 7.54 13.40
CA MET A 1 1.82 7.05 12.12
C MET A 1 2.63 5.82 11.73
N SER A 2 2.06 4.75 11.15
CA SER A 2 2.87 3.54 10.87
C SER A 2 3.80 3.75 9.68
N ASP A 3 5.07 3.37 9.82
CA ASP A 3 6.07 3.35 8.74
C ASP A 3 5.60 2.51 7.55
N THR A 4 4.80 1.45 7.80
CA THR A 4 4.24 0.62 6.72
C THR A 4 3.22 1.38 5.89
N LEU A 5 2.40 2.22 6.53
CA LEU A 5 1.43 3.06 5.83
C LEU A 5 2.14 4.17 5.05
N GLU A 6 3.11 4.84 5.67
CA GLU A 6 3.86 5.93 5.04
C GLU A 6 4.63 5.45 3.81
N ALA A 7 5.31 4.30 3.94
CA ALA A 7 6.02 3.68 2.83
C ALA A 7 5.07 3.29 1.69
N THR A 8 3.88 2.75 2.00
CA THR A 8 2.85 2.46 0.99
C THR A 8 2.34 3.71 0.29
N LYS A 9 2.06 4.78 1.04
CA LYS A 9 1.60 6.06 0.47
C LYS A 9 2.61 6.63 -0.52
N ARG A 10 3.88 6.67 -0.11
CA ARG A 10 4.97 7.21 -0.93
C ARG A 10 5.10 6.47 -2.27
N GLU A 11 5.03 5.13 -2.26
CA GLU A 11 5.09 4.36 -3.51
C GLU A 11 3.91 4.63 -4.45
N LEU A 12 2.70 4.83 -3.89
CA LEU A 12 1.51 5.18 -4.69
C LEU A 12 1.59 6.60 -5.24
N GLU A 13 2.11 7.54 -4.44
CA GLU A 13 2.34 8.94 -4.84
C GLU A 13 3.40 9.06 -5.93
N GLU A 14 4.55 8.37 -5.76
CA GLU A 14 5.62 8.29 -6.77
C GLU A 14 5.12 7.67 -8.09
N ALA A 15 4.15 6.75 -8.02
CA ALA A 15 3.51 6.16 -9.18
C ALA A 15 2.35 7.00 -9.75
N GLY A 16 1.99 8.13 -9.14
CA GLY A 16 0.86 8.98 -9.56
C GLY A 16 -0.52 8.34 -9.36
N ILE A 17 -0.62 7.34 -8.47
CA ILE A 17 -1.84 6.56 -8.24
C ILE A 17 -2.64 7.18 -7.09
N LYS A 18 -3.90 7.53 -7.35
CA LYS A 18 -4.83 7.95 -6.30
C LYS A 18 -5.18 6.78 -5.39
N TYR A 19 -5.20 7.04 -4.09
CA TYR A 19 -5.51 6.04 -3.08
C TYR A 19 -6.39 6.61 -1.97
N THR A 20 -7.08 5.71 -1.27
CA THR A 20 -7.86 6.00 -0.07
C THR A 20 -7.39 5.12 1.07
N VAL A 21 -7.33 5.68 2.28
CA VAL A 21 -6.92 4.94 3.48
C VAL A 21 -8.11 4.77 4.40
N GLU A 22 -8.48 3.52 4.67
CA GLU A 22 -9.45 3.16 5.68
C GLU A 22 -8.72 2.70 6.94
N SER A 23 -9.07 3.28 8.09
CA SER A 23 -8.49 2.86 9.37
C SER A 23 -9.33 1.75 10.01
N GLY A 24 -8.73 0.57 10.18
CA GLY A 24 -9.29 -0.51 10.97
C GLY A 24 -8.75 -0.52 12.41
N LYS A 25 -9.22 -1.47 13.22
CA LYS A 25 -8.76 -1.64 14.62
C LYS A 25 -7.26 -1.94 14.72
N ARG A 26 -6.74 -2.86 13.90
CA ARG A 26 -5.31 -3.29 13.91
C ARG A 26 -4.50 -2.92 12.67
N HIS A 27 -5.16 -2.72 11.53
CA HIS A 27 -4.51 -2.47 10.25
C HIS A 27 -5.17 -1.30 9.53
N TYR A 28 -4.39 -0.56 8.77
CA TYR A 28 -4.87 0.33 7.72
C TYR A 28 -5.15 -0.50 6.46
N LYS A 29 -6.24 -0.20 5.76
CA LYS A 29 -6.50 -0.70 4.40
C LYS A 29 -6.26 0.43 3.42
N VAL A 30 -5.32 0.26 2.51
CA VAL A 30 -5.04 1.21 1.45
C VAL A 30 -5.66 0.66 0.17
N ARG A 31 -6.68 1.33 -0.34
CA ARG A 31 -7.33 1.00 -1.61
C ARG A 31 -6.87 1.97 -2.68
N PHE A 32 -6.62 1.47 -3.88
CA PHE A 32 -6.18 2.27 -5.00
C PHE A 32 -6.61 1.63 -6.31
N THR A 33 -6.59 2.39 -7.40
CA THR A 33 -7.01 1.91 -8.71
C THR A 33 -5.86 2.03 -9.70
N VAL A 34 -5.55 0.95 -10.40
CA VAL A 34 -4.54 0.92 -11.48
C VAL A 34 -5.24 0.51 -12.76
N ARG A 35 -5.24 1.37 -13.79
CA ARG A 35 -5.91 1.11 -15.09
C ARG A 35 -7.38 0.63 -14.96
N GLY A 36 -8.13 1.22 -14.03
CA GLY A 36 -9.52 0.82 -13.77
C GLY A 36 -9.69 -0.44 -12.91
N ARG A 37 -8.62 -1.15 -12.56
CA ARG A 37 -8.63 -2.28 -11.64
C ARG A 37 -8.49 -1.82 -10.20
N GLY A 38 -9.47 -2.17 -9.36
CA GLY A 38 -9.41 -1.93 -7.92
C GLY A 38 -8.41 -2.87 -7.24
N CYS A 39 -7.45 -2.28 -6.53
CA CYS A 39 -6.43 -2.97 -5.74
C CYS A 39 -6.55 -2.57 -4.27
N MET A 40 -6.09 -3.46 -3.37
CA MET A 40 -6.06 -3.20 -1.94
C MET A 40 -4.81 -3.82 -1.32
N VAL A 41 -4.17 -3.08 -0.42
CA VAL A 41 -3.13 -3.61 0.49
C VAL A 41 -3.47 -3.28 1.94
N THR A 42 -2.99 -4.11 2.86
CA THR A 42 -3.17 -3.92 4.30
C THR A 42 -1.84 -3.54 4.93
N CYS A 43 -1.78 -2.41 5.63
CA CYS A 43 -0.61 -1.94 6.36
C CYS A 43 -0.87 -2.09 7.87
N SER A 44 0.07 -2.60 8.63
CA SER A 44 -0.09 -2.73 10.09
C SER A 44 -0.12 -1.37 10.77
N ARG A 45 -0.89 -1.21 11.87
CA ARG A 45 -0.86 0.05 12.65
C ARG A 45 0.39 0.19 13.50
N THR A 46 0.91 -0.93 13.98
CA THR A 46 2.15 -1.03 14.71
C THR A 46 3.19 -1.63 13.78
N SER A 47 4.20 -0.85 13.41
CA SER A 47 5.39 -1.38 12.75
C SER A 47 6.12 -2.21 13.80
N SER A 48 6.15 -3.54 13.66
CA SER A 48 6.92 -4.37 14.60
C SER A 48 8.42 -4.28 14.33
N ASP A 49 8.85 -4.01 13.09
CA ASP A 49 10.25 -3.88 12.69
C ASP A 49 10.39 -3.17 11.32
N HIS A 50 11.57 -2.59 11.02
CA HIS A 50 11.89 -1.93 9.74
C HIS A 50 11.60 -2.81 8.51
N ARG A 51 11.71 -4.14 8.64
CA ARG A 51 11.39 -5.09 7.56
C ARG A 51 9.91 -5.05 7.15
N ALA A 52 9.01 -4.70 8.07
CA ALA A 52 7.59 -4.58 7.77
C ALA A 52 7.32 -3.48 6.74
N ALA A 53 8.03 -2.35 6.81
CA ALA A 53 7.91 -1.27 5.85
C ALA A 53 8.44 -1.67 4.47
N LEU A 54 9.60 -2.34 4.41
CA LEU A 54 10.16 -2.86 3.15
C LEU A 54 9.22 -3.87 2.47
N ASN A 55 8.66 -4.80 3.26
CA ASN A 55 7.71 -5.78 2.76
C ASN A 55 6.44 -5.12 2.22
N ALA A 56 5.92 -4.10 2.89
CA ALA A 56 4.76 -3.34 2.43
C ALA A 56 5.02 -2.65 1.08
N ARG A 57 6.21 -2.05 0.88
CA ARG A 57 6.60 -1.45 -0.40
C ARG A 57 6.66 -2.49 -1.52
N LEU A 58 7.29 -3.64 -1.26
CA LEU A 58 7.38 -4.73 -2.24
C LEU A 58 6.01 -5.27 -2.62
N GLN A 59 5.10 -5.40 -1.66
CA GLN A 59 3.72 -5.83 -1.91
C GLN A 59 2.99 -4.84 -2.83
N VAL A 60 3.04 -3.54 -2.53
CA VAL A 60 2.41 -2.49 -3.36
C VAL A 60 2.95 -2.52 -4.79
N ARG A 61 4.28 -2.57 -4.96
CA ARG A 61 4.90 -2.65 -6.29
C ARG A 61 4.46 -3.88 -7.07
N ARG A 62 4.32 -5.02 -6.39
CA ARG A 62 3.84 -6.26 -7.00
C ARG A 62 2.40 -6.13 -7.48
N GLU A 63 1.51 -5.55 -6.67
CA GLU A 63 0.11 -5.34 -7.05
C GLU A 63 -0.01 -4.36 -8.22
N ILE A 64 0.75 -3.26 -8.21
CA ILE A 64 0.81 -2.32 -9.33
C ILE A 64 1.27 -3.03 -10.60
N ARG A 65 2.39 -3.77 -10.53
CA ARG A 65 2.91 -4.51 -11.69
C ARG A 65 1.90 -5.51 -12.23
N LYS A 66 1.27 -6.29 -11.34
CA LYS A 66 0.23 -7.25 -11.72
C LYS A 66 -0.94 -6.57 -12.43
N ALA A 67 -1.39 -5.42 -11.92
CA ALA A 67 -2.46 -4.66 -12.54
C ALA A 67 -2.07 -3.96 -13.85
N LEU A 68 -0.78 -3.82 -14.16
CA LEU A 68 -0.29 -3.28 -15.44
C LEU A 68 -0.03 -4.36 -16.50
N SER A 69 0.11 -5.63 -16.10
CA SER A 69 0.42 -6.75 -16.99
C SER A 69 -0.80 -7.53 -17.48
N ASP A 70 -1.94 -7.42 -16.79
CA ASP A 70 -3.28 -7.77 -17.31
C ASP A 70 -3.82 -6.62 -18.17
#